data_AF-A0A1I5GQ27-F1
#
_entry.id   AF-A0A1I5GQ27-F1
#
_cell.length_a   1.000
_cell.length_b   1.000
_cell.length_c   1.000
_cell.angle_alpha   90.00
_cell.angle_beta   90.00
_cell.angle_gamma   90.00
#
_symmetry.space_group_name_H-M   'P 1'
#
loop_
_entity.id
_entity.type
_entity.pdbx_description
1 polymer ?
#
loop_
_entity_poly.entity_id
_entity_poly.type
_entity_poly.pdbx_seq_one_letter_code
_entity_poly.pdbx_strand_id
1 'polypeptide(L)'
;MLEDRPGRPLDERELLALAEISAATLRDDPGLARRLEGVEGIDHPPVRRTGTPLRPPVVAAVMAAAVLFALLVASLPPMVASTVVFVVMLVVVPGGCIVWARRRGEL
;
A
#
# COMPACT_ATOMS: atom_id res chain seq x y z
N MET A 1 -3.72 17.15 -8.98
CA MET A 1 -4.18 18.33 -8.24
C MET A 1 -5.69 18.19 -8.19
N LEU A 2 -6.24 17.56 -7.13
CA LEU A 2 -7.69 17.55 -6.97
C LEU A 2 -7.99 18.88 -6.30
N GLU A 3 -8.67 19.77 -7.02
CA GLU A 3 -9.09 21.06 -6.51
C GLU A 3 -9.81 20.88 -5.18
N ASP A 4 -9.49 21.79 -4.26
CA ASP A 4 -10.16 22.03 -2.99
C ASP A 4 -11.60 22.48 -3.30
N ARG A 5 -12.44 21.55 -3.76
CA ARG A 5 -13.84 21.83 -4.04
C ARG A 5 -14.48 22.11 -2.68
N PRO A 6 -15.11 23.27 -2.49
CA PRO A 6 -15.89 23.52 -1.29
C PRO A 6 -16.96 22.41 -1.24
N GLY A 7 -16.87 21.57 -0.20
CA GLY A 7 -17.80 20.44 -0.04
C GLY A 7 -19.23 20.98 -0.08
N ARG A 8 -20.05 20.47 -1.01
CA ARG A 8 -21.47 20.79 -0.98
C ARG A 8 -22.04 20.29 0.35
N PRO A 9 -22.99 21.01 0.97
CA PRO A 9 -23.65 20.50 2.16
C PRO A 9 -24.30 19.14 1.85
N LEU A 10 -24.29 18.26 2.84
CA LEU A 10 -24.96 16.96 2.77
C LEU A 10 -26.46 17.17 2.56
N ASP A 11 -27.03 16.41 1.64
CA ASP A 11 -28.48 16.39 1.40
C ASP A 11 -29.19 15.60 2.52
N GLU A 12 -30.50 15.79 2.66
CA GLU A 12 -31.31 15.19 3.74
C GLU A 12 -31.22 13.66 3.76
N ARG A 13 -31.15 13.04 2.58
CA ARG A 13 -30.95 11.59 2.44
C ARG A 13 -29.57 11.14 2.92
N GLU A 14 -28.55 11.95 2.68
CA GLU A 14 -27.17 11.65 3.10
C GLU A 14 -27.03 11.80 4.62
N LEU A 15 -27.71 12.78 5.21
CA LEU A 15 -27.81 12.95 6.66
C LEU A 15 -28.54 11.77 7.32
N LEU A 16 -29.65 11.30 6.74
CA LEU A 16 -30.37 10.12 7.22
C LEU A 16 -29.49 8.86 7.16
N ALA A 17 -28.77 8.65 6.06
CA ALA A 17 -27.86 7.52 5.93
C ALA A 17 -26.72 7.58 6.96
N LEU A 18 -26.16 8.76 7.22
CA LEU A 18 -25.14 8.96 8.26
C LEU A 18 -25.69 8.69 9.66
N ALA A 19 -26.92 9.10 9.95
CA ALA A 19 -27.59 8.81 11.21
C ALA A 19 -27.79 7.30 11.39
N GLU A 20 -28.18 6.58 10.34
CA GLU A 20 -28.35 5.12 10.39
C GLU A 20 -27.01 4.40 10.61
N ILE A 21 -25.95 4.80 9.90
CA ILE A 21 -24.60 4.25 10.07
C ILE A 21 -24.10 4.49 11.49
N SER A 22 -24.25 5.70 12.02
CA SER A 22 -23.82 6.01 13.39
C SER A 22 -24.59 5.20 14.43
N ALA A 23 -25.90 5.03 14.25
CA ALA A 23 -26.74 4.24 15.14
C ALA A 23 -26.41 2.74 15.09
N ALA A 24 -26.10 2.19 13.92
CA ALA A 24 -25.63 0.81 13.78
C ALA A 24 -24.26 0.62 14.45
N THR A 25 -23.33 1.54 14.20
CA THR A 25 -21.97 1.48 14.76
C THR A 25 -21.96 1.55 16.29
N LEU A 26 -22.79 2.43 16.89
CA LEU A 26 -22.91 2.54 18.34
C LEU A 26 -23.60 1.34 18.99
N ARG A 27 -24.45 0.63 18.24
CA ARG A 27 -25.10 -0.61 18.71
C ARG A 27 -24.09 -1.75 18.77
N ASP A 28 -23.26 -1.87 17.75
CA ASP A 28 -22.22 -2.88 17.67
C ASP A 28 -21.07 -2.60 18.65
N ASP A 29 -20.82 -1.32 18.94
CA ASP A 29 -19.75 -0.88 19.82
C ASP A 29 -20.13 0.34 20.69
N PRO A 30 -20.85 0.12 21.82
CA PRO A 30 -21.33 1.19 22.69
C PRO A 30 -20.20 1.96 23.40
N GLY A 31 -18.99 1.39 23.45
CA GLY A 31 -17.81 2.05 24.01
C GLY A 31 -17.08 2.96 23.04
N LEU A 32 -17.47 2.97 21.75
CA LEU A 32 -16.75 3.68 20.69
C LEU A 32 -16.73 5.19 20.93
N ALA A 33 -17.86 5.80 21.28
CA ALA A 33 -17.96 7.24 21.52
C ALA A 33 -16.98 7.70 22.62
N ARG A 34 -16.93 6.97 23.75
CA ARG A 34 -16.02 7.28 24.87
C ARG A 34 -14.54 7.06 24.50
N ARG A 35 -14.24 6.12 23.60
CA ARG A 35 -12.87 5.92 23.08
C ARG A 35 -12.46 7.01 22.09
N LEU A 36 -13.41 7.59 21.36
CA LEU A 36 -13.17 8.68 20.41
C LEU A 36 -13.15 10.06 21.10
N GLU A 37 -13.85 10.24 22.22
CA GLU A 37 -13.89 11.49 23.00
C GLU A 37 -12.52 12.00 23.46
N GLY A 38 -11.50 11.14 23.52
CA GLY A 38 -10.14 11.50 23.95
C GLY A 38 -9.07 11.39 22.86
N VAL A 39 -9.43 11.05 21.63
CA VAL A 39 -8.48 10.92 20.52
C VAL A 39 -8.65 12.15 19.66
N GLU A 40 -7.66 13.06 19.70
CA GLU A 40 -7.49 14.04 18.63
C GLU A 40 -7.57 13.26 17.32
N GLY A 41 -8.56 13.58 16.48
CA GLY A 41 -8.77 12.88 15.22
C GLY A 41 -7.43 12.79 14.52
N ILE A 42 -6.89 11.57 14.41
CA ILE A 42 -5.63 11.39 13.70
C ILE A 42 -5.98 11.74 12.27
N ASP A 43 -5.53 12.92 11.83
CA ASP A 43 -5.56 13.30 10.43
C ASP A 43 -4.78 12.23 9.69
N HIS A 44 -5.51 11.25 9.15
CA HIS A 44 -4.90 10.25 8.32
C HIS A 44 -4.30 11.00 7.14
N PRO A 45 -2.96 10.97 6.96
CA PRO A 45 -2.36 11.66 5.85
C PRO A 45 -3.04 11.14 4.58
N PRO A 46 -3.48 12.03 3.67
CA PRO A 46 -4.24 11.61 2.49
C PRO A 46 -3.52 10.45 1.84
N VAL A 47 -4.22 9.39 1.40
CA VAL A 47 -3.65 8.12 0.89
C VAL A 47 -2.50 8.32 -0.12
N ARG A 48 -2.45 9.46 -0.81
CA ARG A 48 -1.33 9.90 -1.65
C ARG A 48 0.02 10.11 -0.92
N ARG A 49 0.02 10.16 0.41
CA ARG A 49 1.16 10.40 1.31
C ARG A 49 1.55 9.18 2.14
N THR A 50 0.78 8.09 2.10
CA THR A 50 1.11 6.84 2.80
C THR A 50 2.13 5.99 2.04
N GLY A 51 2.34 6.27 0.74
CA GLY A 51 3.47 5.73 0.00
C GLY A 51 4.70 6.63 0.16
N THR A 52 5.79 6.10 0.72
CA THR A 52 7.10 6.76 0.61
C THR A 52 7.42 6.96 -0.88
N PRO A 53 7.54 8.18 -1.39
CA PRO A 53 7.84 8.40 -2.80
C PRO A 53 9.20 7.76 -3.11
N LEU A 54 9.18 6.77 -4.00
CA LEU A 54 10.41 6.11 -4.44
C LEU A 54 11.24 7.11 -5.23
N ARG A 55 12.52 7.23 -4.88
CA ARG A 55 13.45 8.13 -5.57
C ARG A 55 13.58 7.66 -7.04
N PRO A 56 13.50 8.56 -8.04
CA PRO A 56 13.67 8.22 -9.46
C PRO A 56 14.86 7.28 -9.79
N PRO A 57 16.06 7.44 -9.20
CA PRO A 57 17.17 6.50 -9.46
C PRO A 57 16.88 5.07 -9.00
N VAL A 58 16.10 4.88 -7.92
CA VAL A 58 15.71 3.55 -7.44
C VAL A 58 14.79 2.88 -8.44
N VAL A 59 13.80 3.63 -8.95
CA VAL A 59 12.89 3.13 -9.98
C VAL A 59 13.67 2.75 -11.24
N ALA A 60 14.57 3.61 -11.70
CA ALA A 60 15.41 3.33 -12.87
C ALA A 60 16.29 2.09 -12.68
N ALA A 61 16.89 1.92 -11.50
CA ALA A 61 17.72 0.75 -11.19
C ALA A 61 16.91 -0.55 -11.21
N VAL A 62 15.70 -0.55 -10.63
CA VAL A 62 14.80 -1.72 -10.63
C VAL A 62 14.36 -2.05 -12.06
N MET A 63 14.00 -1.04 -12.84
CA MET A 63 13.63 -1.23 -14.25
C MET A 63 14.78 -1.80 -15.08
N ALA A 64 16.00 -1.28 -14.90
CA ALA A 64 17.19 -1.79 -15.57
C ALA A 64 17.47 -3.26 -15.20
N ALA A 65 17.38 -3.60 -13.91
CA ALA A 65 17.53 -4.98 -13.45
C ALA A 65 16.48 -5.93 -14.05
N ALA A 66 15.23 -5.48 -14.15
CA ALA A 66 14.15 -6.25 -14.76
C ALA A 66 14.40 -6.50 -16.25
N VAL A 67 14.84 -5.49 -17.00
CA VAL A 67 15.16 -5.63 -18.42
C VAL A 67 16.35 -6.58 -18.62
N LEU A 68 17.41 -6.44 -17.83
CA LEU A 68 18.58 -7.33 -17.89
C LEU A 68 18.18 -8.79 -17.59
N PHE A 69 17.32 -9.00 -16.59
CA PHE A 69 16.82 -10.32 -16.27
C PHE A 69 15.97 -10.91 -17.41
N ALA A 70 15.10 -10.12 -18.03
CA ALA A 70 14.32 -10.56 -19.19
C ALA A 70 15.22 -10.95 -20.38
N LEU A 71 16.25 -10.15 -20.67
CA LEU A 71 17.23 -10.44 -21.72
C LEU A 71 18.01 -11.73 -21.42
N LEU A 72 18.42 -11.92 -20.17
CA LEU A 72 19.08 -13.15 -19.72
C LEU A 72 18.18 -14.36 -19.97
N VAL A 73 16.93 -14.31 -19.51
CA VAL A 73 15.97 -15.41 -19.68
C VAL A 73 15.71 -15.71 -21.15
N ALA A 74 15.57 -14.67 -21.98
CA ALA A 74 15.37 -14.83 -23.43
C ALA A 74 16.56 -15.48 -24.14
N SER A 75 17.77 -15.35 -23.61
CA SER A 75 18.99 -15.96 -24.15
C SER A 75 19.19 -17.43 -23.75
N LEU A 76 18.41 -17.94 -22.78
CA LEU A 76 18.59 -19.28 -22.22
C LEU A 76 17.69 -20.32 -22.92
N PRO A 77 18.13 -21.60 -22.98
CA PRO A 77 17.26 -22.70 -23.39
C PRO A 77 16.01 -22.80 -22.48
N PRO A 78 14.82 -23.15 -23.00
CA PRO A 78 13.57 -23.17 -22.22
C PRO A 78 13.63 -24.04 -20.95
N MET A 79 14.36 -25.17 -21.00
CA MET A 79 14.54 -26.04 -19.84
C MET A 79 15.34 -25.38 -18.72
N VAL A 80 16.28 -24.50 -19.04
CA VAL A 80 17.10 -23.78 -18.04
C VAL A 80 16.40 -22.51 -17.58
N ALA A 81 15.72 -21.82 -18.50
CA ALA A 81 15.00 -20.59 -18.23
C ALA A 81 13.96 -20.76 -17.10
N SER A 82 13.18 -21.84 -17.12
CA SER A 82 12.18 -22.12 -16.08
C SER A 82 12.83 -22.29 -14.71
N THR A 83 13.90 -23.07 -14.61
CA THR A 83 14.65 -23.26 -13.36
C THR A 83 15.20 -21.94 -12.83
N VAL A 84 15.81 -21.11 -13.69
CA VAL A 84 16.33 -19.80 -13.31
C VAL A 84 15.23 -18.89 -12.77
N VAL A 85 14.07 -18.84 -13.44
CA VAL A 85 12.92 -18.06 -12.98
C VAL A 85 12.43 -18.53 -11.61
N PHE A 86 12.28 -19.84 -11.40
CA PHE A 86 11.85 -20.37 -10.10
C PHE A 86 12.85 -20.06 -8.99
N VAL A 87 14.15 -20.24 -9.22
CA VAL A 87 15.19 -19.92 -8.23
C VAL A 87 15.17 -18.44 -7.89
N VAL A 88 15.05 -17.57 -8.88
CA VAL A 88 15.00 -16.12 -8.64
C VAL A 88 13.74 -15.74 -7.85
N MET A 89 12.57 -16.23 -8.25
CA MET A 89 11.29 -15.89 -7.62
C MET A 89 11.12 -16.48 -6.22
N LEU A 90 11.64 -17.68 -5.95
CA LEU A 90 11.43 -18.39 -4.68
C LEU A 90 12.58 -18.22 -3.69
N VAL A 91 13.78 -17.90 -4.15
CA VAL A 91 14.97 -17.81 -3.28
C VAL A 91 15.56 -16.41 -3.27
N VAL A 92 15.90 -15.88 -4.45
CA VAL A 92 16.64 -14.61 -4.55
C VAL A 92 15.78 -13.43 -4.11
N VAL A 93 14.55 -13.32 -4.62
CA VAL A 93 13.63 -12.22 -4.27
C VAL A 93 13.24 -12.29 -2.79
N PRO A 94 12.74 -13.41 -2.25
CA PRO A 94 12.41 -13.48 -0.82
C PRO A 94 13.61 -13.27 0.09
N GLY A 95 14.77 -13.86 -0.25
CA GLY A 95 16.02 -13.65 0.48
C GLY A 95 16.46 -12.18 0.48
N GLY A 96 16.36 -11.51 -0.67
CA GLY A 96 16.61 -10.08 -0.81
C GLY A 96 15.67 -9.24 0.06
N CYS A 97 14.37 -9.56 0.08
CA CYS A 97 13.38 -8.91 0.94
C CYS A 97 13.71 -9.08 2.44
N ILE A 98 14.07 -10.29 2.88
CA ILE A 98 14.46 -10.56 4.27
C ILE A 98 15.70 -9.76 4.65
N VAL A 99 16.74 -9.76 3.81
CA VAL A 99 17.97 -9.01 4.06
C VAL A 99 17.70 -7.51 4.12
N TRP A 100 16.85 -7.00 3.23
CA TRP A 100 16.45 -5.60 3.23
C TRP A 100 15.70 -5.22 4.51
N ALA A 101 14.70 -6.00 4.91
CA ALA A 101 13.89 -5.73 6.09
C ALA A 101 14.74 -5.79 7.38
N ARG A 102 15.68 -6.75 7.49
CA ARG A 102 16.66 -6.79 8.59
C ARG A 102 17.54 -5.54 8.65
N ARG A 103 17.99 -5.02 7.50
CA ARG A 103 18.82 -3.79 7.46
C ARG A 103 18.05 -2.53 7.80
N ARG A 104 16.72 -2.56 7.70
CA ARG A 104 15.81 -1.44 8.01
C ARG A 104 15.22 -1.52 9.43
N GLY A 105 15.43 -2.63 10.14
CA GLY A 105 14.82 -2.85 11.46
C GLY A 105 13.31 -3.12 11.40
N GLU A 106 12.82 -3.63 10.27
CA GLU A 106 11.40 -3.97 10.04
C GLU A 106 11.09 -5.46 10.32
N LEU A 107 12.10 -6.24 10.71
CA LEU A 107 12.06 -7.64 11.14
C LEU A 107 12.82 -7.78 12.47
#